data_AF-A0A349UPP1-F1
#
_entry.id   AF-A0A349UPP1-F1
#
_cell.length_a   1.000
_cell.length_b   1.000
_cell.length_c   1.000
_cell.angle_alpha   90.00
_cell.angle_beta   90.00
_cell.angle_gamma   90.00
#
_symmetry.space_group_name_H-M   'P 1'
#
loop_
_entity.id
_entity.type
_entity.pdbx_description
1 polymer ?
#
loop_
_entity_poly.entity_id
_entity_poly.type
_entity_poly.pdbx_seq_one_letter_code
_entity_poly.pdbx_strand_id
1 'polypeptide(L)'
;MELLHAERATLLLYDSAADELVSRIAAGLDELRVPAGAGICGATIASRRTINVPDAYADARFNPDVDRRTGFRTRNILSAPLFAYDGSLVGVLQVLNKRRGAFDDHDVLLAETLGAQAGVAIQRARLIEHFLAKQQMERAMRIARDIQRDLLPKESPRGGGFDVAGFNRPADETGGDIYDFVPRADGRWMLSVADATGHGIGPALIIAETRAILRAVGRGEPDPAAVLGAANDMLAADLDSGRFVTCFLGTLDLPAASLRYASAGHGPLLFYTRRDDRFEQIPASGPPLGIVEGTDFGPP
;
A
#
# COMPACT_ATOMS: atom_id res chain seq x y z
N MET A 1 8.87 25.24 30.74
CA MET A 1 10.15 24.60 31.14
C MET A 1 10.64 25.22 32.44
N GLU A 2 9.82 25.07 33.49
CA GLU A 2 10.16 25.54 34.84
C GLU A 2 11.27 24.69 35.46
N LEU A 3 11.32 23.40 35.12
CA LEU A 3 12.27 22.42 35.64
C LEU A 3 13.74 22.70 35.30
N LEU A 4 14.06 23.15 34.09
CA LEU A 4 15.43 23.45 33.65
C LEU A 4 15.76 24.96 33.62
N HIS A 5 14.82 25.80 34.09
CA HIS A 5 14.96 27.25 34.14
C HIS A 5 15.53 27.90 32.86
N ALA A 6 15.10 27.44 31.69
CA ALA A 6 15.61 27.90 30.39
C ALA A 6 14.58 28.78 29.63
N GLU A 7 15.05 29.50 28.62
CA GLU A 7 14.17 30.31 27.75
C GLU A 7 13.45 29.45 26.72
N ARG A 8 14.11 28.42 26.17
CA ARG A 8 13.52 27.55 25.14
C ARG A 8 13.92 26.09 25.31
N ALA A 9 13.01 25.21 24.93
CA ALA A 9 13.24 23.79 24.81
C ALA A 9 12.58 23.27 23.55
N THR A 10 13.24 22.37 22.85
CA THR A 10 12.75 21.82 21.60
C THR A 10 13.11 20.35 21.54
N LEU A 11 12.12 19.52 21.24
CA LEU A 11 12.33 18.12 20.87
C LEU A 11 12.46 18.07 19.35
N LEU A 12 13.61 17.64 18.87
CA LEU A 12 13.85 17.37 17.46
C LEU A 12 13.80 15.86 17.27
N LEU A 13 12.84 15.38 16.50
CA LEU A 13 12.68 13.97 16.19
C LEU A 13 13.61 13.57 15.06
N TYR A 14 14.29 12.43 15.20
CA TYR A 14 15.14 11.91 14.14
C TYR A 14 14.30 11.15 13.12
N ASP A 15 14.44 11.53 11.85
CA ASP A 15 13.97 10.84 10.67
C ASP A 15 15.17 10.15 10.02
N SER A 16 15.25 8.83 10.21
CA SER A 16 16.35 8.02 9.68
C SER A 16 16.27 7.77 8.18
N ALA A 17 15.10 8.00 7.53
CA ALA A 17 14.95 7.80 6.09
C ALA A 17 15.50 9.01 5.33
N ALA A 18 15.24 10.22 5.83
CA ALA A 18 15.76 11.46 5.26
C ALA A 18 17.13 11.89 5.83
N ASP A 19 17.58 11.24 6.92
CA ASP A 19 18.74 11.64 7.73
C ASP A 19 18.65 13.10 8.24
N GLU A 20 17.49 13.43 8.80
CA GLU A 20 17.15 14.77 9.27
C GLU A 20 16.58 14.78 10.69
N LEU A 21 16.74 15.92 11.36
CA LEU A 21 16.07 16.26 12.60
C LEU A 21 14.91 17.20 12.32
N VAL A 22 13.72 16.82 12.77
CA VAL A 22 12.47 17.55 12.55
C VAL A 22 11.90 18.02 13.87
N SER A 23 11.73 19.32 14.03
CA SER A 23 11.12 19.93 15.21
C SER A 23 9.60 19.82 15.14
N ARG A 24 8.97 19.01 16.01
CA ARG A 24 7.52 19.09 16.24
C ARG A 24 7.22 20.16 17.28
N ILE A 25 6.83 21.36 16.84
CA ILE A 25 6.42 22.45 17.74
C ILE A 25 4.91 22.39 17.95
N ALA A 26 4.45 22.54 19.19
CA ALA A 26 3.05 22.80 19.49
C ALA A 26 2.74 24.29 19.21
N ALA A 27 1.87 24.54 18.23
CA ALA A 27 1.22 25.81 17.88
C ALA A 27 2.12 26.98 17.41
N GLY A 28 2.02 27.33 16.13
CA GLY A 28 2.25 28.69 15.61
C GLY A 28 3.63 29.05 15.04
N LEU A 29 4.55 28.10 14.91
CA LEU A 29 5.85 28.30 14.25
C LEU A 29 6.07 27.25 13.15
N ASP A 30 6.79 27.64 12.11
CA ASP A 30 7.15 26.77 10.99
C ASP A 30 7.99 25.57 11.46
N GLU A 31 7.79 24.43 10.81
CA GLU A 31 8.54 23.19 11.05
C GLU A 31 10.03 23.40 10.72
N LEU A 32 10.89 23.28 11.74
CA LEU A 32 12.33 23.36 11.55
C LEU A 32 12.88 21.98 11.19
N ARG A 33 13.46 21.87 9.99
CA ARG A 33 14.21 20.69 9.52
C ARG A 33 15.69 21.04 9.43
N VAL A 34 16.53 20.21 10.04
CA VAL A 34 17.99 20.36 9.97
C VAL A 34 18.64 19.00 9.65
N PRO A 35 19.71 18.95 8.85
CA PRO A 35 20.44 17.71 8.60
C PRO A 35 20.91 17.09 9.92
N ALA A 36 20.80 15.75 10.05
CA ALA A 36 21.09 15.05 11.29
C ALA A 36 22.55 15.15 11.74
N GLY A 37 23.49 15.39 10.82
CA GLY A 37 24.90 15.63 11.14
C GLY A 37 25.26 17.09 11.46
N ALA A 38 24.32 18.03 11.35
CA ALA A 38 24.62 19.45 11.45
C ALA A 38 24.50 19.99 12.89
N GLY A 39 25.39 20.92 13.22
CA GLY A 39 25.26 21.72 14.44
C GLY A 39 25.57 20.97 15.74
N ILE A 40 25.13 21.55 16.86
CA ILE A 40 25.21 20.92 18.18
C ILE A 40 24.37 19.65 18.24
N CYS A 41 23.15 19.68 17.67
CA CYS A 41 22.29 18.49 17.67
C CYS A 41 22.94 17.33 16.92
N GLY A 42 23.57 17.57 15.77
CA GLY A 42 24.24 16.50 15.04
C GLY A 42 25.48 15.95 15.75
N ALA A 43 26.22 16.80 16.47
CA ALA A 43 27.28 16.30 17.36
C ALA A 43 26.72 15.42 18.49
N THR A 44 25.54 15.75 19.04
CA THR A 44 24.84 14.94 20.04
C THR A 44 24.41 13.58 19.47
N ILE A 45 23.88 13.55 18.24
CA ILE A 45 23.56 12.30 17.52
C ILE A 45 24.81 11.43 17.37
N ALA A 46 25.87 12.01 16.79
CA ALA A 46 27.09 11.29 16.46
C ALA A 46 27.80 10.73 17.69
N SER A 47 27.87 11.53 18.77
CA SER A 47 28.51 11.10 20.02
C SER A 47 27.63 10.22 20.90
N ARG A 48 26.30 10.24 20.69
CA ARG A 48 25.29 9.61 21.55
C ARG A 48 25.42 10.02 23.03
N ARG A 49 25.88 11.24 23.28
CA ARG A 49 26.12 11.80 24.62
C ARG A 49 25.53 13.18 24.74
N THR A 50 25.15 13.57 25.95
CA THR A 50 24.72 14.92 26.24
C THR A 50 25.88 15.91 26.05
N ILE A 51 25.60 17.01 25.36
CA ILE A 51 26.56 18.09 25.09
C ILE A 51 26.07 19.36 25.78
N ASN A 52 26.90 19.89 26.67
CA ASN A 52 26.69 21.16 27.35
C ASN A 52 27.66 22.21 26.78
N VAL A 53 27.10 23.27 26.19
CA VAL A 53 27.82 24.38 25.55
C VAL A 53 27.60 25.67 26.36
N PRO A 54 28.61 26.14 27.12
CA PRO A 54 28.48 27.33 27.96
C PRO A 54 28.39 28.65 27.18
N ASP A 55 28.99 28.72 25.98
CA ASP A 55 28.89 29.85 25.06
C ASP A 55 28.70 29.32 23.62
N ALA A 56 27.51 29.54 23.07
CA ALA A 56 27.14 29.07 21.74
C ALA A 56 28.02 29.70 20.64
N TYR A 57 28.37 31.00 20.75
CA TYR A 57 29.13 31.69 19.70
C TYR A 57 30.62 31.39 19.75
N ALA A 58 31.11 30.79 20.85
CA ALA A 58 32.48 30.29 20.96
C ALA A 58 32.63 28.84 20.45
N ASP A 59 31.53 28.11 20.23
CA ASP A 59 31.57 26.72 19.76
C ASP A 59 31.53 26.65 18.23
N ALA A 60 32.57 26.07 17.62
CA ALA A 60 32.71 25.98 16.16
C ALA A 60 31.59 25.20 15.47
N ARG A 61 30.85 24.36 16.22
CA ARG A 61 29.72 23.58 15.69
C ARG A 61 28.42 24.40 15.66
N PHE A 62 28.33 25.53 16.37
CA PHE A 62 27.11 26.32 16.41
C PHE A 62 26.89 27.06 15.07
N ASN A 63 25.66 27.01 14.55
CA ASN A 63 25.29 27.77 13.35
C ASN A 63 24.51 29.05 13.73
N PRO A 64 25.10 30.25 13.58
CA PRO A 64 24.46 31.52 13.92
C PRO A 64 23.46 32.03 12.85
N ASP A 65 23.29 31.35 11.71
CA ASP A 65 22.35 31.76 10.66
C ASP A 65 20.89 31.77 11.16
N VAL A 66 20.52 30.80 12.00
CA VAL A 66 19.18 30.69 12.58
C VAL A 66 18.90 31.86 13.52
N ASP A 67 19.86 32.22 14.38
CA ASP A 67 19.79 33.40 15.26
C ASP A 67 19.66 34.69 14.44
N ARG A 68 20.49 34.84 13.39
CA ARG A 68 20.46 36.00 12.48
C ARG A 68 19.11 36.18 11.78
N ARG A 69 18.47 35.07 11.37
CA ARG A 69 17.16 35.08 10.69
C ARG A 69 16.00 35.33 11.65
N THR A 70 16.06 34.79 12.86
CA THR A 70 14.95 34.84 13.82
C THR A 70 15.03 36.01 14.81
N GLY A 71 16.19 36.66 14.91
CA GLY A 71 16.47 37.67 15.93
C GLY A 71 16.64 37.09 17.34
N PHE A 72 16.56 35.76 17.50
CA PHE A 72 16.82 35.09 18.77
C PHE A 72 18.34 35.03 19.00
N ARG A 73 18.80 35.29 20.24
CA ARG A 73 20.21 35.18 20.60
C ARG A 73 20.42 33.97 21.49
N THR A 74 21.13 32.97 20.99
CA THR A 74 21.53 31.78 21.72
C THR A 74 22.83 32.08 22.48
N ARG A 75 22.79 31.95 23.81
CA ARG A 75 23.87 32.19 24.77
C ARG A 75 24.52 30.88 25.19
N ASN A 76 23.72 29.92 25.67
CA ASN A 76 24.19 28.60 26.06
C ASN A 76 23.21 27.51 25.62
N ILE A 77 23.70 26.30 25.43
CA ILE A 77 22.97 25.17 24.84
C ILE A 77 23.22 23.92 25.67
N LEU A 78 22.16 23.21 26.03
CA LEU A 78 22.22 21.85 26.53
C LEU A 78 21.49 20.94 25.53
N SER A 79 22.19 19.94 25.01
CA SER A 79 21.67 19.04 23.98
C SER A 79 21.80 17.60 24.44
N ALA A 80 20.69 16.94 24.70
CA ALA A 80 20.63 15.57 25.20
C ALA A 80 20.02 14.62 24.16
N PRO A 81 20.60 13.44 23.91
CA PRO A 81 20.01 12.45 23.02
C PRO A 81 18.74 11.84 23.63
N LEU A 82 17.77 11.51 22.78
CA LEU A 82 16.55 10.80 23.18
C LEU A 82 16.66 9.35 22.70
N PHE A 83 16.60 8.41 23.64
CA PHE A 83 16.68 6.99 23.33
C PHE A 83 15.34 6.30 23.54
N ALA A 84 15.03 5.39 22.62
CA ALA A 84 14.04 4.36 22.77
C ALA A 84 14.42 3.35 23.87
N TYR A 85 13.48 2.47 24.25
CA TYR A 85 13.76 1.43 25.25
C TYR A 85 14.79 0.38 24.75
N ASP A 86 14.92 0.23 23.44
CA ASP A 86 15.89 -0.66 22.77
C ASP A 86 17.26 0.01 22.52
N GLY A 87 17.44 1.24 23.00
CA GLY A 87 18.67 2.01 22.83
C GLY A 87 18.82 2.70 21.47
N SER A 88 17.84 2.55 20.56
CA SER A 88 17.82 3.30 19.31
C SER A 88 17.61 4.81 19.57
N LEU A 89 18.23 5.65 18.75
CA LEU A 89 18.12 7.10 18.90
C LEU A 89 16.85 7.57 18.17
N VAL A 90 15.95 8.23 18.90
CA VAL A 90 14.67 8.71 18.35
C VAL A 90 14.63 10.23 18.16
N GLY A 91 15.62 10.95 18.68
CA GLY A 91 15.72 12.40 18.55
C GLY A 91 16.73 13.04 19.50
N VAL A 92 16.60 14.36 19.67
CA VAL A 92 17.42 15.20 20.53
C VAL A 92 16.53 16.19 21.28
N LEU A 93 16.72 16.31 22.60
CA LEU A 93 16.22 17.43 23.39
C LEU A 93 17.26 18.54 23.37
N GLN A 94 16.91 19.70 22.82
CA GLN A 94 17.73 20.89 22.86
C GLN A 94 17.11 21.92 23.80
N VAL A 95 17.91 22.46 24.71
CA VAL A 95 17.53 23.45 25.70
C VAL A 95 18.44 24.65 25.54
N LEU A 96 17.85 25.83 25.36
CA LEU A 96 18.57 27.06 25.03
C LEU A 96 18.38 28.10 26.14
N ASN A 97 19.48 28.79 26.45
CA ASN A 97 19.55 29.92 27.35
C ASN A 97 18.98 29.63 28.75
N LYS A 98 19.80 29.03 29.62
CA LYS A 98 19.52 29.00 31.06
C LYS A 98 19.36 30.45 31.55
N ARG A 99 18.30 30.69 32.32
CA ARG A 99 17.93 32.04 32.80
C ARG A 99 18.94 32.61 33.78
N ARG A 100 19.65 31.74 34.51
CA ARG A 100 20.68 32.10 35.49
C ARG A 100 21.89 31.18 35.35
N GLY A 101 23.06 31.76 35.14
CA GLY A 101 24.33 31.01 35.02
C GLY A 101 24.41 30.12 33.77
N ALA A 102 25.35 29.19 33.81
CA ALA A 102 25.50 28.13 32.81
C ALA A 102 24.77 26.86 33.25
N PHE A 103 24.51 25.94 32.31
CA PHE A 103 24.02 24.61 32.66
C PHE A 103 25.06 23.86 33.48
N ASP A 104 24.62 23.26 34.58
CA ASP A 104 25.45 22.49 35.50
C ASP A 104 25.13 20.98 35.42
N ASP A 105 25.83 20.16 36.20
CA ASP A 105 25.65 18.70 36.20
C ASP A 105 24.23 18.28 36.61
N HIS A 106 23.53 19.10 37.41
CA HIS A 106 22.15 18.83 37.78
C HIS A 106 21.21 19.03 36.59
N ASP A 107 21.41 20.09 35.79
CA ASP A 107 20.65 20.28 34.56
C ASP A 107 20.91 19.17 33.54
N VAL A 108 22.16 18.71 33.42
CA VAL A 108 22.54 17.59 32.55
C VAL A 108 21.76 16.34 32.95
N LEU A 109 21.80 15.96 34.24
CA LEU A 109 21.08 14.80 34.75
C LEU A 109 19.57 14.91 34.54
N LEU A 110 19.01 16.11 34.74
CA LEU A 110 17.59 16.36 34.55
C LEU A 110 17.20 16.27 33.07
N ALA A 111 18.00 16.84 32.16
CA ALA A 111 17.77 16.74 30.72
C ALA A 111 17.88 15.29 30.23
N GLU A 112 18.82 14.51 30.75
CA GLU A 112 18.95 13.07 30.45
C GLU A 112 17.75 12.28 30.95
N THR A 113 17.27 12.56 32.16
CA THR A 113 16.11 11.88 32.75
C THR A 113 14.83 12.19 31.97
N LEU A 114 14.60 13.47 31.67
CA LEU A 114 13.48 13.90 30.82
C LEU A 114 13.61 13.33 29.41
N GLY A 115 14.83 13.27 28.88
CA GLY A 115 15.13 12.71 27.57
C GLY A 115 14.83 11.23 27.47
N ALA A 116 15.16 10.45 28.51
CA ALA A 116 14.83 9.02 28.58
C ALA A 116 13.31 8.80 28.60
N GLN A 117 12.56 9.58 29.40
CA GLN A 117 11.09 9.48 29.43
C GLN A 117 10.45 9.91 28.11
N ALA A 118 10.93 11.00 27.51
CA ALA A 118 10.46 11.50 26.23
C ALA A 118 10.73 10.49 25.10
N GLY A 119 11.92 9.88 25.08
CA GLY A 119 12.29 8.90 24.06
C GLY A 119 11.37 7.67 24.05
N VAL A 120 11.08 7.12 25.23
CA VAL A 120 10.11 6.02 25.38
C VAL A 120 8.70 6.44 24.95
N ALA A 121 8.24 7.63 25.35
CA ALA A 121 6.92 8.14 24.98
C ALA A 121 6.79 8.36 23.47
N ILE A 122 7.84 8.90 22.82
CA ILE A 122 7.91 9.12 21.37
C ILE A 122 7.83 7.80 20.62
N GLN A 123 8.62 6.79 21.02
CA GLN A 123 8.58 5.48 20.38
C GLN A 123 7.20 4.83 20.55
N ARG A 124 6.60 4.93 21.74
CA ARG A 124 5.25 4.42 21.98
C ARG A 124 4.21 5.10 21.08
N ALA A 125 4.27 6.43 20.94
CA ALA A 125 3.38 7.17 20.05
C ALA A 125 3.52 6.72 18.60
N ARG A 126 4.76 6.58 18.09
CA ARG A 126 5.04 6.06 16.73
C ARG A 126 4.47 4.64 16.55
N LEU A 127 4.66 3.75 17.52
CA LEU A 127 4.12 2.39 17.47
C LEU A 127 2.59 2.37 17.42
N ILE A 128 1.92 3.23 18.20
CA ILE A 128 0.46 3.37 18.17
C ILE A 128 -0.01 3.91 16.82
N GLU A 129 0.65 4.94 16.28
CA GLU A 129 0.33 5.50 14.96
C GLU A 129 0.46 4.42 13.86
N HIS A 130 1.57 3.68 13.84
CA HIS A 130 1.77 2.57 12.88
C HIS A 130 0.73 1.46 13.06
N PHE A 131 0.40 1.09 14.29
CA PHE A 131 -0.61 0.09 14.59
C PHE A 131 -2.00 0.51 14.08
N LEU A 132 -2.40 1.76 14.33
CA LEU A 132 -3.67 2.30 13.86
C LEU A 132 -3.74 2.36 12.34
N ALA A 133 -2.68 2.82 11.68
CA ALA A 133 -2.60 2.85 10.22
C ALA A 133 -2.72 1.45 9.60
N LYS A 134 -2.01 0.46 10.19
CA LYS A 134 -2.11 -0.95 9.79
C LYS A 134 -3.54 -1.48 9.97
N GLN A 135 -4.16 -1.23 11.11
CA GLN A 135 -5.53 -1.69 11.39
C GLN A 135 -6.56 -1.06 10.43
N GLN A 136 -6.37 0.21 10.04
CA GLN A 136 -7.20 0.87 9.02
C GLN A 136 -7.03 0.20 7.65
N MET A 137 -5.80 -0.09 7.24
CA MET A 137 -5.51 -0.79 5.98
C MET A 137 -6.15 -2.18 5.95
N GLU A 138 -5.94 -3.00 7.00
CA GLU A 138 -6.54 -4.34 7.11
C GLU A 138 -8.07 -4.29 7.10
N ARG A 139 -8.68 -3.23 7.64
CA ARG A 139 -10.13 -3.05 7.55
C ARG A 139 -10.58 -2.73 6.13
N ALA A 140 -9.89 -1.83 5.43
CA ALA A 140 -10.20 -1.51 4.04
C ALA A 140 -10.06 -2.73 3.13
N MET A 141 -9.00 -3.52 3.31
CA MET A 141 -8.78 -4.75 2.53
C MET A 141 -9.85 -5.80 2.78
N ARG A 142 -10.29 -6.00 4.04
CA ARG A 142 -11.42 -6.90 4.34
C ARG A 142 -12.70 -6.48 3.65
N ILE A 143 -13.01 -5.18 3.61
CA ILE A 143 -14.19 -4.68 2.90
C ILE A 143 -14.07 -4.96 1.40
N ALA A 144 -12.90 -4.69 0.80
CA ALA A 144 -12.66 -4.98 -0.61
C ALA A 144 -12.84 -6.47 -0.93
N ARG A 145 -12.36 -7.36 -0.05
CA ARG A 145 -12.56 -8.81 -0.16
C ARG A 145 -14.03 -9.20 -0.15
N ASP A 146 -14.80 -8.64 0.79
CA ASP A 146 -16.22 -8.96 0.90
C ASP A 146 -16.98 -8.52 -0.35
N ILE A 147 -16.66 -7.32 -0.88
CA ILE A 147 -17.20 -6.83 -2.17
C ILE A 147 -16.85 -7.80 -3.30
N GLN A 148 -15.58 -8.19 -3.45
CA GLN A 148 -15.15 -9.11 -4.50
C GLN A 148 -15.85 -10.46 -4.40
N ARG A 149 -15.97 -11.01 -3.19
CA ARG A 149 -16.68 -12.28 -2.98
C ARG A 149 -18.16 -12.15 -3.33
N ASP A 150 -18.78 -11.01 -3.06
CA ASP A 150 -20.17 -10.74 -3.42
C ASP A 150 -20.36 -10.58 -4.94
N LEU A 151 -19.30 -10.30 -5.71
CA LEU A 151 -19.34 -10.33 -7.18
C LEU A 151 -19.41 -11.76 -7.73
N LEU A 152 -18.94 -12.78 -7.01
CA LEU A 152 -18.99 -14.16 -7.49
C LEU A 152 -20.44 -14.69 -7.52
N PRO A 153 -20.77 -15.63 -8.43
CA PRO A 153 -22.06 -16.30 -8.43
C PRO A 153 -22.37 -16.95 -7.07
N LYS A 154 -23.48 -16.55 -6.45
CA LYS A 154 -23.96 -17.11 -5.17
C LYS A 154 -24.55 -18.51 -5.31
N GLU A 155 -25.10 -18.78 -6.48
CA GLU A 155 -25.71 -20.05 -6.84
C GLU A 155 -25.21 -20.47 -8.21
N SER A 156 -25.00 -21.77 -8.38
CA SER A 156 -24.70 -22.32 -9.70
C SER A 156 -26.01 -22.58 -10.44
N PRO A 157 -26.09 -22.21 -11.72
CA PRO A 157 -27.31 -22.45 -12.49
C PRO A 157 -27.52 -23.96 -12.68
N ARG A 158 -28.80 -24.38 -12.67
CA ARG A 158 -29.22 -25.77 -12.91
C ARG A 158 -30.23 -25.79 -14.06
N GLY A 159 -30.09 -26.74 -14.98
CA GLY A 159 -31.02 -26.89 -16.10
C GLY A 159 -30.36 -27.41 -17.36
N GLY A 160 -31.18 -27.78 -18.35
CA GLY A 160 -30.70 -28.20 -19.67
C GLY A 160 -29.84 -29.47 -19.69
N GLY A 161 -29.87 -30.30 -18.64
CA GLY A 161 -29.04 -31.50 -18.53
C GLY A 161 -27.59 -31.25 -18.12
N PHE A 162 -27.25 -30.02 -17.71
CA PHE A 162 -25.91 -29.65 -17.25
C PHE A 162 -25.90 -29.32 -15.76
N ASP A 163 -24.87 -29.82 -15.07
CA ASP A 163 -24.48 -29.38 -13.74
C ASP A 163 -23.24 -28.49 -13.85
N VAL A 164 -23.40 -27.23 -13.48
CA VAL A 164 -22.31 -26.24 -13.47
C VAL A 164 -21.94 -25.95 -12.02
N ALA A 165 -20.65 -25.77 -11.75
CA ALA A 165 -20.14 -25.38 -10.44
C ALA A 165 -18.91 -24.49 -10.61
N GLY A 166 -18.68 -23.60 -9.65
CA GLY A 166 -17.50 -22.76 -9.58
C GLY A 166 -16.96 -22.72 -8.16
N PHE A 167 -15.65 -22.55 -8.05
CA PHE A 167 -14.97 -22.43 -6.77
C PHE A 167 -13.84 -21.41 -6.90
N ASN A 168 -13.73 -20.54 -5.92
CA ASN A 168 -12.66 -19.55 -5.82
C ASN A 168 -12.13 -19.54 -4.39
N ARG A 169 -10.80 -19.58 -4.25
CA ARG A 169 -10.11 -19.46 -2.97
C ARG A 169 -8.92 -18.52 -3.16
N PRO A 170 -9.02 -17.27 -2.71
CA PRO A 170 -7.92 -16.32 -2.79
C PRO A 170 -6.69 -16.82 -2.03
N ALA A 171 -5.50 -16.53 -2.56
CA ALA A 171 -4.23 -16.80 -1.87
C ALA A 171 -3.95 -15.77 -0.76
N ASP A 172 -4.34 -14.51 -0.99
CA ASP A 172 -4.13 -13.37 -0.09
C ASP A 172 -5.47 -12.78 0.42
N GLU A 173 -5.44 -11.52 0.88
CA GLU A 173 -6.62 -10.79 1.36
C GLU A 173 -7.64 -10.49 0.25
N THR A 174 -7.22 -10.40 -1.02
CA THR A 174 -8.09 -10.22 -2.20
C THR A 174 -7.60 -11.12 -3.33
N GLY A 175 -8.47 -11.53 -4.25
CA GLY A 175 -8.11 -12.37 -5.40
C GLY A 175 -7.96 -11.57 -6.70
N GLY A 176 -7.12 -12.04 -7.62
CA GLY A 176 -7.12 -11.60 -9.02
C GLY A 176 -8.14 -12.35 -9.88
N ASP A 177 -8.74 -13.40 -9.32
CA ASP A 177 -9.47 -14.41 -10.05
C ASP A 177 -10.98 -14.29 -9.85
N ILE A 178 -11.75 -14.56 -10.90
CA ILE A 178 -13.19 -14.72 -10.86
C ILE A 178 -13.65 -15.90 -11.71
N TYR A 179 -14.86 -16.36 -11.42
CA TYR A 179 -15.67 -17.08 -12.39
C TYR A 179 -17.06 -16.46 -12.42
N ASP A 180 -17.78 -16.65 -13.52
CA ASP A 180 -19.14 -16.14 -13.65
C ASP A 180 -20.04 -17.05 -14.50
N PHE A 181 -21.33 -17.04 -14.17
CA PHE A 181 -22.37 -17.74 -14.90
C PHE A 181 -23.52 -16.77 -15.17
N VAL A 182 -23.79 -16.49 -16.44
CA VAL A 182 -24.79 -15.50 -16.84
C VAL A 182 -25.79 -16.15 -17.78
N PRO A 183 -27.02 -16.44 -17.30
CA PRO A 183 -28.12 -16.82 -18.18
C PRO A 183 -28.45 -15.69 -19.14
N ARG A 184 -28.64 -16.02 -20.42
CA ARG A 184 -28.99 -15.07 -21.47
C ARG A 184 -30.46 -15.18 -21.82
N ALA A 185 -31.01 -14.13 -22.43
CA ALA A 185 -32.42 -14.06 -22.82
C ALA A 185 -32.81 -15.11 -23.89
N ASP A 186 -31.83 -15.59 -24.66
CA ASP A 186 -32.02 -16.63 -25.68
C ASP A 186 -31.93 -18.06 -25.13
N GLY A 187 -31.82 -18.23 -23.81
CA GLY A 187 -31.75 -19.53 -23.14
C GLY A 187 -30.34 -20.15 -23.10
N ARG A 188 -29.32 -19.49 -23.68
CA ARG A 188 -27.92 -19.92 -23.56
C ARG A 188 -27.28 -19.38 -22.28
N TRP A 189 -26.20 -20.01 -21.82
CA TRP A 189 -25.44 -19.52 -20.67
C TRP A 189 -24.08 -19.01 -21.12
N MET A 190 -23.69 -17.83 -20.65
CA MET A 190 -22.32 -17.34 -20.76
C MET A 190 -21.56 -17.75 -19.50
N LEU A 191 -20.41 -18.39 -19.69
CA LEU A 191 -19.52 -18.88 -18.65
C LEU A 191 -18.20 -18.14 -18.79
N SER A 192 -17.65 -17.61 -17.71
CA SER A 192 -16.32 -17.00 -17.75
C SER A 192 -15.46 -17.44 -16.57
N VAL A 193 -14.16 -17.50 -16.82
CA VAL A 193 -13.11 -17.58 -15.80
C VAL A 193 -12.08 -16.54 -16.18
N ALA A 194 -11.63 -15.73 -15.24
CA ALA A 194 -10.61 -14.73 -15.53
C ALA A 194 -9.68 -14.56 -14.34
N ASP A 195 -8.42 -14.22 -14.63
CA ASP A 195 -7.36 -14.00 -13.64
C ASP A 195 -6.52 -12.78 -14.05
N ALA A 196 -6.52 -11.77 -13.18
CA ALA A 196 -5.78 -10.53 -13.34
C ALA A 196 -4.37 -10.63 -12.73
N THR A 197 -3.38 -10.09 -13.45
CA THR A 197 -1.98 -10.14 -13.00
C THR A 197 -1.70 -9.34 -11.74
N GLY A 198 -0.95 -9.95 -10.82
CA GLY A 198 -0.37 -9.31 -9.64
C GLY A 198 -0.99 -9.81 -8.34
N HIS A 199 -0.81 -9.07 -7.25
CA HIS A 199 -1.42 -9.36 -5.95
C HIS A 199 -1.92 -8.09 -5.26
N GLY A 200 -2.82 -8.23 -4.28
CA GLY A 200 -3.43 -7.12 -3.55
C GLY A 200 -4.63 -6.48 -4.25
N ILE A 201 -4.96 -5.23 -3.87
CA ILE A 201 -6.21 -4.58 -4.29
C ILE A 201 -6.29 -4.25 -5.78
N GLY A 202 -5.16 -4.04 -6.45
CA GLY A 202 -5.11 -3.69 -7.87
C GLY A 202 -5.77 -4.74 -8.77
N PRO A 203 -5.29 -6.00 -8.78
CA PRO A 203 -5.92 -7.10 -9.50
C PRO A 203 -7.42 -7.26 -9.20
N ALA A 204 -7.84 -7.06 -7.95
CA ALA A 204 -9.25 -7.18 -7.56
C ALA A 204 -10.15 -6.09 -8.21
N LEU A 205 -9.63 -4.89 -8.42
CA LEU A 205 -10.35 -3.83 -9.15
C LEU A 205 -10.43 -4.16 -10.64
N ILE A 206 -9.31 -4.60 -11.23
CA ILE A 206 -9.21 -4.98 -12.64
C ILE A 206 -10.17 -6.12 -12.97
N ILE A 207 -10.27 -7.13 -12.09
CA ILE A 207 -11.15 -8.27 -12.34
C ILE A 207 -12.62 -7.90 -12.17
N ALA A 208 -12.95 -6.96 -11.27
CA ALA A 208 -14.30 -6.42 -11.13
C ALA A 208 -14.74 -5.64 -12.37
N GLU A 209 -13.86 -4.81 -12.92
CA GLU A 209 -14.04 -4.10 -14.19
C GLU A 209 -14.19 -5.07 -15.36
N THR A 210 -13.25 -6.02 -15.50
CA THR A 210 -13.30 -7.05 -16.54
C THR A 210 -14.64 -7.78 -16.52
N ARG A 211 -15.12 -8.19 -15.33
CA ARG A 211 -16.43 -8.83 -15.18
C ARG A 211 -17.57 -7.94 -15.65
N ALA A 212 -17.55 -6.66 -15.28
CA ALA A 212 -18.58 -5.71 -15.66
C ALA A 212 -18.63 -5.52 -17.18
N ILE A 213 -17.45 -5.38 -17.82
CA ILE A 213 -17.30 -5.26 -19.28
C ILE A 213 -17.81 -6.53 -19.97
N LEU A 214 -17.36 -7.72 -19.57
CA LEU A 214 -17.81 -8.99 -20.16
C LEU A 214 -19.33 -9.16 -20.06
N ARG A 215 -19.93 -8.79 -18.92
CA ARG A 215 -21.39 -8.80 -18.75
C ARG A 215 -22.10 -7.78 -19.63
N ALA A 216 -21.53 -6.60 -19.82
CA ALA A 216 -22.13 -5.55 -20.62
C ALA A 216 -22.12 -5.92 -22.11
N VAL A 217 -20.96 -6.33 -22.62
CA VAL A 217 -20.76 -6.71 -24.03
C VAL A 217 -21.49 -8.00 -24.37
N GLY A 218 -21.36 -9.04 -23.53
CA GLY A 218 -21.97 -10.36 -23.76
C GLY A 218 -23.50 -10.39 -23.73
N ARG A 219 -24.16 -9.31 -23.29
CA ARG A 219 -25.63 -9.17 -23.43
C ARG A 219 -26.05 -9.07 -24.89
N GLY A 220 -25.31 -8.34 -25.72
CA GLY A 220 -25.66 -8.07 -27.11
C GLY A 220 -24.95 -8.98 -28.12
N GLU A 221 -23.73 -9.41 -27.80
CA GLU A 221 -22.88 -10.19 -28.71
C GLU A 221 -22.84 -11.67 -28.30
N PRO A 222 -23.29 -12.61 -29.15
CA PRO A 222 -23.26 -14.03 -28.83
C PRO A 222 -21.97 -14.79 -29.10
N ASP A 223 -21.05 -14.26 -29.88
CA ASP A 223 -19.77 -14.90 -30.16
C ASP A 223 -18.73 -14.59 -29.07
N PRO A 224 -18.21 -15.58 -28.33
CA PRO A 224 -17.19 -15.36 -27.31
C PRO A 224 -15.95 -14.63 -27.82
N ALA A 225 -15.50 -14.89 -29.05
CA ALA A 225 -14.32 -14.22 -29.61
C ALA A 225 -14.55 -12.71 -29.78
N ALA A 226 -15.70 -12.33 -30.34
CA ALA A 226 -16.10 -10.94 -30.49
C ALA A 226 -16.28 -10.22 -29.14
N VAL A 227 -16.83 -10.92 -28.12
CA VAL A 227 -16.93 -10.38 -26.76
C VAL A 227 -15.54 -10.11 -26.17
N LEU A 228 -14.59 -11.04 -26.32
CA LEU A 228 -13.23 -10.87 -25.82
C LEU A 228 -12.49 -9.74 -26.56
N GLY A 229 -12.68 -9.61 -27.88
CA GLY A 229 -12.08 -8.51 -28.66
C GLY A 229 -12.55 -7.14 -28.19
N ALA A 230 -13.87 -6.96 -28.04
CA ALA A 230 -14.42 -5.70 -27.53
C ALA A 230 -14.01 -5.43 -26.07
N ALA A 231 -13.96 -6.46 -25.22
CA ALA A 231 -13.49 -6.31 -23.85
C ALA A 231 -12.01 -5.96 -23.77
N ASN A 232 -11.18 -6.54 -24.64
CA ASN A 232 -9.76 -6.24 -24.74
C ASN A 232 -9.51 -4.78 -25.08
N ASP A 233 -10.23 -4.22 -26.06
CA ASP A 233 -10.02 -2.84 -26.50
C ASP A 233 -10.39 -1.84 -25.40
N MET A 234 -11.45 -2.13 -24.63
CA MET A 234 -11.81 -1.33 -23.44
C MET A 234 -10.73 -1.45 -22.36
N LEU A 235 -10.32 -2.67 -22.01
CA LEU A 235 -9.31 -2.90 -20.97
C LEU A 235 -7.92 -2.34 -21.37
N ALA A 236 -7.54 -2.40 -22.65
CA ALA A 236 -6.26 -1.86 -23.11
C ALA A 236 -6.20 -0.34 -23.00
N ALA A 237 -7.34 0.35 -23.10
CA ALA A 237 -7.43 1.79 -22.86
C ALA A 237 -7.32 2.17 -21.37
N ASP A 238 -7.77 1.29 -20.47
CA ASP A 238 -7.83 1.56 -19.03
C ASP A 238 -6.59 1.04 -18.26
N LEU A 239 -5.90 0.00 -18.76
CA LEU A 239 -4.79 -0.64 -18.08
C LEU A 239 -3.42 -0.08 -18.47
N ASP A 240 -2.58 0.19 -17.46
CA ASP A 240 -1.18 0.58 -17.66
C ASP A 240 -0.32 -0.57 -18.23
N SER A 241 0.78 -0.19 -18.90
CA SER A 241 1.76 -1.15 -19.43
C SER A 241 2.27 -2.11 -18.34
N GLY A 242 2.00 -3.40 -18.51
CA GLY A 242 2.43 -4.47 -17.59
C GLY A 242 1.33 -5.08 -16.73
N ARG A 243 0.07 -4.63 -16.87
CA ARG A 243 -1.10 -5.31 -16.32
C ARG A 243 -1.89 -6.00 -17.43
N PHE A 244 -2.37 -7.20 -17.15
CA PHE A 244 -3.21 -7.93 -18.09
C PHE A 244 -4.16 -8.88 -17.38
N VAL A 245 -5.14 -9.40 -18.11
CA VAL A 245 -6.10 -10.37 -17.60
C VAL A 245 -6.13 -11.57 -18.51
N THR A 246 -5.87 -12.75 -17.97
CA THR A 246 -6.17 -13.98 -18.69
C THR A 246 -7.67 -14.25 -18.57
N CYS A 247 -8.35 -14.57 -19.66
CA CYS A 247 -9.79 -14.85 -19.63
C CYS A 247 -10.17 -16.02 -20.53
N PHE A 248 -10.95 -16.95 -19.98
CA PHE A 248 -11.77 -17.89 -20.73
C PHE A 248 -13.20 -17.39 -20.79
N LEU A 249 -13.81 -17.44 -21.98
CA LEU A 249 -15.22 -17.13 -22.17
C LEU A 249 -15.89 -18.21 -23.03
N GLY A 250 -16.99 -18.75 -22.53
CA GLY A 250 -17.79 -19.78 -23.20
C GLY A 250 -19.26 -19.40 -23.30
N THR A 251 -19.90 -19.82 -24.38
CA THR A 251 -21.36 -19.81 -24.55
C THR A 251 -21.86 -21.25 -24.65
N LEU A 252 -22.59 -21.69 -23.63
CA LEU A 252 -23.22 -23.01 -23.53
C LEU A 252 -24.65 -22.94 -24.10
N ASP A 253 -24.87 -23.70 -25.16
CA ASP A 253 -26.19 -23.94 -25.76
C ASP A 253 -26.81 -25.18 -25.12
N LEU A 254 -27.82 -24.96 -24.28
CA LEU A 254 -28.46 -26.02 -23.50
C LEU A 254 -29.21 -27.03 -24.39
N PRO A 255 -30.09 -26.62 -25.35
CA PRO A 255 -30.75 -27.58 -26.24
C PRO A 255 -29.79 -28.37 -27.13
N ALA A 256 -28.75 -27.73 -27.68
CA ALA A 256 -27.80 -28.38 -28.58
C ALA A 256 -26.70 -29.16 -27.86
N ALA A 257 -26.63 -29.06 -26.53
CA ALA A 257 -25.57 -29.61 -25.70
C ALA A 257 -24.16 -29.27 -26.22
N SER A 258 -23.94 -28.01 -26.61
CA SER A 258 -22.70 -27.55 -27.24
C SER A 258 -22.12 -26.33 -26.54
N LEU A 259 -20.79 -26.28 -26.42
CA LEU A 259 -20.05 -25.17 -25.86
C LEU A 259 -19.19 -24.53 -26.95
N ARG A 260 -19.44 -23.26 -27.26
CA ARG A 260 -18.51 -22.43 -28.05
C ARG A 260 -17.66 -21.62 -27.08
N TYR A 261 -16.39 -21.43 -27.36
CA TYR A 261 -15.50 -20.71 -26.45
C TYR A 261 -14.40 -19.95 -27.19
N ALA A 262 -13.82 -18.99 -26.49
CA ALA A 262 -12.58 -18.32 -26.83
C ALA A 262 -11.76 -18.13 -25.54
N SER A 263 -10.43 -18.03 -25.68
CA SER A 263 -9.53 -17.83 -24.54
C SER A 263 -8.46 -16.80 -24.86
N ALA A 264 -8.46 -15.72 -24.08
CA ALA A 264 -7.43 -14.70 -24.03
C ALA A 264 -6.37 -15.08 -22.98
N GLY A 265 -5.38 -15.86 -23.37
CA GLY A 265 -4.25 -16.27 -22.51
C GLY A 265 -4.58 -17.21 -21.35
N HIS A 266 -5.84 -17.61 -21.17
CA HIS A 266 -6.26 -18.46 -20.05
C HIS A 266 -6.26 -19.94 -20.43
N GLY A 267 -5.38 -20.73 -19.81
CA GLY A 267 -5.32 -22.16 -20.08
C GLY A 267 -4.08 -22.86 -19.51
N PRO A 268 -3.91 -24.15 -19.82
CA PRO A 268 -4.80 -24.95 -20.66
C PRO A 268 -6.13 -25.28 -19.97
N LEU A 269 -7.22 -25.34 -20.73
CA LEU A 269 -8.49 -25.88 -20.26
C LEU A 269 -8.44 -27.40 -20.33
N LEU A 270 -9.03 -28.06 -19.34
CA LEU A 270 -9.07 -29.51 -19.27
C LEU A 270 -10.45 -30.02 -19.68
N PHE A 271 -10.53 -30.75 -20.79
CA PHE A 271 -11.75 -31.41 -21.25
C PHE A 271 -11.68 -32.91 -20.97
N TYR A 272 -12.55 -33.40 -20.09
CA TYR A 272 -12.59 -34.82 -19.72
C TYR A 272 -13.72 -35.55 -20.45
N THR A 273 -13.41 -36.70 -21.06
CA THR A 273 -14.40 -37.58 -21.68
C THR A 273 -14.50 -38.88 -20.91
N ARG A 274 -15.69 -39.19 -20.36
CA ARG A 274 -15.91 -40.43 -19.59
C ARG A 274 -15.82 -41.70 -20.45
N ARG A 275 -16.27 -41.64 -21.70
CA ARG A 275 -16.24 -42.79 -22.64
C ARG A 275 -14.82 -43.32 -22.83
N ASP A 276 -13.86 -42.41 -22.91
CA ASP A 276 -12.47 -42.71 -23.26
C ASP A 276 -11.53 -42.56 -22.04
N ASP A 277 -12.08 -42.22 -20.87
CA ASP A 277 -11.40 -41.94 -19.59
C ASP A 277 -10.15 -41.06 -19.74
N ARG A 278 -10.25 -40.00 -20.54
CA ARG A 278 -9.12 -39.19 -20.98
C ARG A 278 -9.39 -37.70 -20.79
N PHE A 279 -8.33 -36.97 -20.41
CA PHE A 279 -8.26 -35.52 -20.49
C PHE A 279 -7.62 -35.06 -21.81
N GLU A 280 -8.24 -34.09 -22.44
CA GLU A 280 -7.70 -33.28 -23.53
C GLU A 280 -7.37 -31.89 -22.99
N GLN A 281 -6.21 -31.37 -23.38
CA GLN A 281 -5.80 -30.01 -23.02
C GLN A 281 -6.07 -29.09 -24.20
N ILE A 282 -6.88 -28.06 -23.96
CA ILE A 282 -7.22 -27.06 -24.95
C ILE A 282 -6.39 -25.81 -24.64
N PRO A 283 -5.49 -25.38 -25.54
CA PRO A 283 -4.68 -24.19 -25.34
C PRO A 283 -5.52 -22.90 -25.42
N ALA A 284 -4.96 -21.78 -24.98
CA ALA A 284 -5.54 -20.46 -25.21
C ALA A 284 -5.58 -20.13 -26.71
N SER A 285 -6.61 -19.39 -27.15
CA SER A 285 -6.78 -18.99 -28.56
C SER A 285 -6.07 -17.68 -28.91
N GLY A 286 -5.73 -16.84 -27.92
CA GLY A 286 -5.02 -15.58 -28.11
C GLY A 286 -4.21 -15.14 -26.89
N PRO A 287 -3.57 -13.96 -26.94
CA PRO A 287 -2.84 -13.38 -25.81
C PRO A 287 -3.77 -12.95 -24.66
N PRO A 288 -3.26 -12.61 -23.47
CA PRO A 288 -4.09 -12.02 -22.42
C PRO A 288 -4.74 -10.69 -22.84
N LEU A 289 -5.89 -10.37 -22.25
CA LEU A 289 -6.62 -9.12 -22.45
C LEU A 289 -5.83 -7.91 -21.91
N GLY A 290 -5.99 -6.77 -22.56
CA GLY A 290 -5.44 -5.48 -22.12
C GLY A 290 -3.99 -5.22 -22.55
N ILE A 291 -3.42 -6.08 -23.41
CA ILE A 291 -2.03 -5.94 -23.89
C ILE A 291 -1.97 -5.26 -25.26
N VAL A 292 -2.76 -5.74 -26.22
CA VAL A 292 -2.71 -5.29 -27.62
C VAL A 292 -4.12 -5.00 -28.11
N GLU A 293 -4.43 -3.74 -28.38
CA GLU A 293 -5.70 -3.32 -29.01
C GLU A 293 -5.92 -4.00 -30.36
N GLY A 294 -7.17 -4.26 -30.73
CA GLY A 294 -7.55 -4.87 -32.00
C GLY A 294 -7.16 -6.33 -32.13
N THR A 295 -6.91 -7.04 -31.02
CA THR A 295 -6.60 -8.47 -31.03
C THR A 295 -7.84 -9.28 -31.44
N ASP A 296 -7.67 -10.18 -32.41
CA ASP A 296 -8.67 -11.19 -32.76
C ASP A 296 -8.49 -12.44 -31.89
N PHE A 297 -9.58 -12.83 -31.21
CA PHE A 297 -9.64 -14.01 -30.34
C PHE A 297 -10.37 -15.19 -30.98
N GLY A 298 -10.65 -15.11 -32.29
CA GLY A 298 -11.22 -16.19 -33.08
C GLY A 298 -10.43 -17.49 -32.97
N PRO A 299 -11.01 -18.62 -33.42
CA PRO A 299 -10.28 -19.87 -33.47
C PRO A 299 -9.02 -19.73 -34.34
N PRO A 300 -7.92 -20.42 -33.97
CA PRO A 300 -6.71 -20.48 -34.81
C PRO A 300 -6.96 -21.16 -36.16
#